data_AF-A0A062ILZ7-F1
#
_entry.id   AF-A0A062ILZ7-F1
#
_cell.length_a   1.000
_cell.length_b   1.000
_cell.length_c   1.000
_cell.angle_alpha   90.00
_cell.angle_beta   90.00
_cell.angle_gamma   90.00
#
_symmetry.space_group_name_H-M   'P 1'
#
loop_
_entity.id
_entity.type
_entity.pdbx_description
1 polymer ?
#
loop_
_entity_poly.entity_id
_entity_poly.type
_entity_poly.pdbx_seq_one_letter_code
_entity_poly.pdbx_strand_id
1 'polypeptide(L)'
;MKVVIAPDSFKDSLSALKVAQAIAQGWQAVFPDAETILCPMADGGEGTIEAVLEVCDGQWREKTVVGPLGQPVQAKWGWLKKQKIAMIEMAQASGIQLVPPSERDACHSTTFGTGQLILDALDAGAKDIILTVGGSATNDGGTGLLSALGAVLLDANQKVLPAGGLALSHLSKIDLTHFDSRIQHTRFLLAADVTNPLCGPNGASHIFGPQKGASPAQVQLLDAALAHFADVSLKLLGFDKRDEAGSGAAGGLGFAAKSYLNADFKAGVKVVAELNQLEHKISNADWVITGEGKFDQQTLSGKTVFGVSQIAKAHNVPVIVIAGTLGEDYQALYEHGVSAAFSLANGPITLEHACEHAAELIYERTVDIARLIQFSQTSLNDKKA
;
A
#
# COMPACT_ATOMS: atom_id res chain seq x y z
N MET A 1 -10.18 28.53 -12.52
CA MET A 1 -10.75 27.28 -11.98
C MET A 1 -9.59 26.39 -11.58
N LYS A 2 -9.60 25.85 -10.37
CA LYS A 2 -8.59 24.95 -9.84
C LYS A 2 -9.14 23.53 -9.71
N VAL A 3 -8.43 22.56 -10.28
CA VAL A 3 -8.83 21.14 -10.27
C VAL A 3 -7.69 20.29 -9.74
N VAL A 4 -7.99 19.53 -8.67
CA VAL A 4 -7.06 18.54 -8.12
C VAL A 4 -7.38 17.18 -8.72
N ILE A 5 -6.38 16.55 -9.32
CA ILE A 5 -6.51 15.27 -10.02
C ILE A 5 -5.76 14.23 -9.21
N ALA A 6 -6.49 13.38 -8.49
CA ALA A 6 -5.94 12.44 -7.52
C ALA A 6 -6.37 10.97 -7.75
N PRO A 7 -6.07 10.38 -8.91
CA PRO A 7 -6.46 9.00 -9.23
C PRO A 7 -5.48 7.97 -8.65
N ASP A 8 -5.94 6.73 -8.55
CA ASP A 8 -5.13 5.53 -8.46
C ASP A 8 -4.67 5.06 -9.85
N SER A 9 -3.77 4.08 -9.86
CA SER A 9 -3.45 3.27 -11.03
C SER A 9 -4.67 2.49 -11.54
N PHE A 10 -4.65 2.25 -12.85
CA PHE A 10 -5.57 1.32 -13.50
C PHE A 10 -4.77 0.04 -13.69
N LYS A 11 -4.98 -0.93 -12.77
CA LYS A 11 -4.23 -2.19 -12.71
C LYS A 11 -4.13 -2.83 -14.08
N ASP A 12 -2.94 -3.33 -14.40
CA ASP A 12 -2.60 -3.96 -15.69
C ASP A 12 -2.79 -3.05 -16.92
N SER A 13 -2.83 -1.72 -16.74
CA SER A 13 -3.02 -0.75 -17.82
C SER A 13 -2.16 0.52 -17.67
N LEU A 14 -2.47 1.39 -16.69
CA LEU A 14 -1.80 2.69 -16.53
C LEU A 14 -1.38 2.96 -15.09
N SER A 15 -0.21 3.58 -14.91
CA SER A 15 0.20 4.14 -13.63
C SER A 15 -0.69 5.32 -13.22
N ALA A 16 -0.77 5.59 -11.92
CA ALA A 16 -1.58 6.68 -11.38
C ALA A 16 -1.24 8.04 -12.01
N LEU A 17 0.05 8.30 -12.30
CA LEU A 17 0.46 9.54 -12.96
C LEU A 17 -0.04 9.62 -14.40
N LYS A 18 0.02 8.53 -15.18
CA LYS A 18 -0.49 8.53 -16.55
C LYS A 18 -2.00 8.74 -16.60
N VAL A 19 -2.73 8.17 -15.64
CA VAL A 19 -4.17 8.43 -15.46
C VAL A 19 -4.39 9.92 -15.15
N ALA A 20 -3.64 10.49 -14.21
CA ALA A 20 -3.75 11.89 -13.84
C ALA A 20 -3.45 12.83 -15.02
N GLN A 21 -2.44 12.52 -15.83
CA GLN A 21 -2.08 13.26 -17.03
C GLN A 21 -3.18 13.22 -18.09
N ALA A 22 -3.77 12.04 -18.36
CA ALA A 22 -4.86 11.90 -19.33
C ALA A 22 -6.11 12.70 -18.90
N ILE A 23 -6.45 12.67 -17.60
CA ILE A 23 -7.53 13.52 -17.04
C ILE A 23 -7.19 15.00 -17.24
N ALA A 24 -5.97 15.42 -16.89
CA ALA A 24 -5.59 16.83 -16.98
C ALA A 24 -5.66 17.35 -18.42
N GLN A 25 -5.17 16.56 -19.38
CA GLN A 25 -5.23 16.86 -20.81
C GLN A 25 -6.69 17.00 -21.29
N GLY A 26 -7.57 16.06 -20.92
CA GLY A 26 -8.98 16.11 -21.30
C GLY A 26 -9.71 17.31 -20.68
N TRP A 27 -9.38 17.64 -19.43
CA TRP A 27 -9.96 18.80 -18.76
C TRP A 27 -9.52 20.13 -19.41
N GLN A 28 -8.23 20.27 -19.68
CA GLN A 28 -7.64 21.48 -20.27
C GLN A 28 -8.04 21.69 -21.73
N ALA A 29 -8.42 20.63 -22.46
CA ALA A 29 -9.00 20.76 -23.80
C ALA A 29 -10.31 21.56 -23.83
N VAL A 30 -11.02 21.66 -22.70
CA VAL A 30 -12.26 22.45 -22.56
C VAL A 30 -12.04 23.71 -21.71
N PHE A 31 -11.17 23.64 -20.69
CA PHE A 31 -10.79 24.77 -19.84
C PHE A 31 -9.27 25.05 -19.94
N PRO A 32 -8.79 25.75 -20.99
CA PRO A 32 -7.35 25.96 -21.21
C PRO A 32 -6.65 26.70 -20.07
N ASP A 33 -7.37 27.61 -19.40
CA ASP A 33 -6.84 28.43 -18.30
C ASP A 33 -7.03 27.78 -16.91
N ALA A 34 -7.50 26.51 -16.85
CA ALA A 34 -7.65 25.81 -15.57
C ALA A 34 -6.29 25.43 -14.98
N GLU A 35 -6.12 25.70 -13.69
CA GLU A 35 -5.01 25.19 -12.90
C GLU A 35 -5.27 23.72 -12.58
N THR A 36 -4.47 22.82 -13.15
CA THR A 36 -4.54 21.38 -12.87
C THR A 36 -3.40 20.97 -11.94
N ILE A 37 -3.74 20.33 -10.82
CA ILE A 37 -2.76 19.82 -9.85
C ILE A 37 -2.82 18.31 -9.84
N LEU A 38 -1.75 17.66 -10.30
CA LEU A 38 -1.64 16.20 -10.31
C LEU A 38 -1.19 15.70 -8.94
N CYS A 39 -1.93 14.74 -8.40
CA CYS A 39 -1.67 14.08 -7.12
C CYS A 39 -1.88 12.58 -7.27
N PRO A 40 -1.08 11.85 -8.06
CA PRO A 40 -1.21 10.40 -8.17
C PRO A 40 -1.22 9.75 -6.78
N MET A 41 -2.24 8.93 -6.56
CA MET A 41 -2.53 8.28 -5.30
C MET A 41 -2.25 6.78 -5.40
N ALA A 42 -2.17 6.12 -4.25
CA ALA A 42 -2.11 4.68 -4.12
C ALA A 42 -2.62 4.27 -2.73
N ASP A 43 -2.98 3.00 -2.57
CA ASP A 43 -3.55 2.43 -1.35
C ASP A 43 -2.52 1.78 -0.42
N GLY A 44 -1.23 1.79 -0.79
CA GLY A 44 -0.18 1.07 -0.05
C GLY A 44 0.16 -0.30 -0.66
N GLY A 45 -0.50 -0.69 -1.75
CA GLY A 45 -0.13 -1.84 -2.57
C GLY A 45 1.02 -1.56 -3.55
N GLU A 46 1.08 -2.39 -4.59
CA GLU A 46 2.02 -2.26 -5.71
C GLU A 46 1.88 -0.89 -6.41
N GLY A 47 3.00 -0.29 -6.79
CA GLY A 47 3.03 1.03 -7.45
C GLY A 47 2.96 2.22 -6.49
N THR A 48 2.83 1.99 -5.18
CA THR A 48 2.79 3.07 -4.17
C THR A 48 4.08 3.88 -4.16
N ILE A 49 5.25 3.23 -4.20
CA ILE A 49 6.52 3.95 -4.22
C ILE A 49 6.64 4.77 -5.50
N GLU A 50 6.30 4.21 -6.65
CA GLU A 50 6.34 4.92 -7.93
C GLU A 50 5.50 6.21 -7.88
N ALA A 51 4.23 6.10 -7.45
CA ALA A 51 3.32 7.23 -7.33
C ALA A 51 3.87 8.36 -6.44
N VAL A 52 4.58 8.02 -5.35
CA VAL A 52 5.17 9.01 -4.46
C VAL A 52 6.47 9.59 -5.04
N LEU A 53 7.38 8.77 -5.57
CA LEU A 53 8.67 9.24 -6.06
C LEU A 53 8.52 10.22 -7.23
N GLU A 54 7.56 9.98 -8.12
CA GLU A 54 7.28 10.84 -9.27
C GLU A 54 6.86 12.26 -8.86
N VAL A 55 6.17 12.42 -7.72
CA VAL A 55 5.70 13.74 -7.24
C VAL A 55 6.69 14.40 -6.28
N CYS A 56 7.43 13.59 -5.51
CA CYS A 56 8.26 14.08 -4.41
C CYS A 56 9.74 14.30 -4.77
N ASP A 57 10.11 14.24 -6.06
CA ASP A 57 11.52 14.33 -6.50
C ASP A 57 12.37 13.23 -5.82
N GLY A 58 11.79 12.04 -5.75
CA GLY A 58 12.36 10.87 -5.10
C GLY A 58 13.25 10.06 -6.04
N GLN A 59 14.08 9.19 -5.47
CA GLN A 59 14.97 8.31 -6.24
C GLN A 59 14.74 6.85 -5.89
N TRP A 60 14.72 6.00 -6.92
CA TRP A 60 14.86 4.57 -6.73
C TRP A 60 16.29 4.23 -6.30
N ARG A 61 16.42 3.35 -5.32
CA ARG A 61 17.66 2.70 -4.93
C ARG A 61 17.48 1.19 -5.04
N GLU A 62 18.57 0.49 -5.33
CA GLU A 62 18.55 -0.95 -5.54
C GLU A 62 19.60 -1.65 -4.68
N LYS A 63 19.28 -2.87 -4.24
CA LYS A 63 20.18 -3.72 -3.48
C LYS A 63 19.88 -5.18 -3.76
N THR A 64 20.93 -5.99 -3.92
CA THR A 64 20.78 -7.44 -3.90
C THR A 64 20.58 -7.91 -2.46
N VAL A 65 19.44 -8.55 -2.19
CA VAL A 65 19.03 -9.03 -0.86
C VAL A 65 18.60 -10.49 -0.92
N VAL A 66 18.42 -11.11 0.23
CA VAL A 66 17.93 -12.48 0.35
C VAL A 66 16.43 -12.51 0.04
N GLY A 67 16.05 -13.26 -0.98
CA GLY A 67 14.66 -13.49 -1.38
C GLY A 67 13.89 -14.40 -0.42
N PRO A 68 12.59 -14.62 -0.66
CA PRO A 68 11.72 -15.36 0.24
C PRO A 68 12.20 -16.77 0.55
N LEU A 69 12.82 -17.47 -0.41
CA LEU A 69 13.31 -18.85 -0.27
C LEU A 69 14.85 -18.92 -0.16
N GLY A 70 15.49 -17.82 0.26
CA GLY A 70 16.95 -17.77 0.49
C GLY A 70 17.78 -17.39 -0.73
N GLN A 71 17.23 -17.46 -1.95
CA GLN A 71 17.94 -17.07 -3.17
C GLN A 71 18.10 -15.55 -3.28
N PRO A 72 19.23 -15.01 -3.79
CA PRO A 72 19.40 -13.58 -3.97
C PRO A 72 18.40 -12.98 -4.97
N VAL A 73 17.86 -11.80 -4.64
CA VAL A 73 16.95 -11.03 -5.50
C VAL A 73 17.41 -9.58 -5.59
N GLN A 74 17.24 -8.95 -6.75
CA GLN A 74 17.44 -7.51 -6.93
C GLN A 74 16.18 -6.80 -6.42
N ALA A 75 16.27 -6.13 -5.28
CA ALA A 75 15.15 -5.42 -4.68
C ALA A 75 15.35 -3.90 -4.80
N LYS A 76 14.25 -3.16 -5.02
CA LYS A 76 14.24 -1.70 -5.08
C LYS A 76 13.53 -1.09 -3.87
N TRP A 77 13.89 0.14 -3.54
CA TRP A 77 13.23 0.94 -2.52
C TRP A 77 13.31 2.43 -2.86
N GLY A 78 12.38 3.22 -2.34
CA GLY A 78 12.23 4.65 -2.65
C GLY A 78 12.93 5.55 -1.65
N TRP A 79 13.65 6.57 -2.13
CA TRP A 79 14.40 7.50 -1.30
C TRP A 79 13.99 8.95 -1.52
N LEU A 80 13.44 9.58 -0.49
CA LEU A 80 13.13 11.01 -0.45
C LEU A 80 14.22 11.74 0.33
N LYS A 81 15.30 12.11 -0.37
CA LYS A 81 16.54 12.63 0.24
C LYS A 81 16.34 13.88 1.11
N LYS A 82 15.49 14.82 0.68
CA LYS A 82 15.26 16.09 1.37
C LYS A 82 14.55 15.85 2.72
N GLN A 83 13.59 14.94 2.75
CA GLN A 83 12.80 14.58 3.91
C GLN A 83 13.47 13.49 4.76
N LYS A 84 14.49 12.80 4.24
CA LYS A 84 15.11 11.60 4.82
C LYS A 84 14.11 10.47 5.08
N ILE A 85 13.16 10.31 4.17
CA ILE A 85 12.17 9.24 4.21
C ILE A 85 12.62 8.13 3.24
N ALA A 86 12.68 6.90 3.73
CA ALA A 86 12.77 5.71 2.91
C ALA A 86 11.41 5.04 2.82
N MET A 87 11.02 4.64 1.62
CA MET A 87 9.84 3.83 1.38
C MET A 87 10.27 2.43 0.95
N ILE A 88 9.82 1.43 1.67
CA ILE A 88 10.17 0.04 1.46
C ILE A 88 8.90 -0.74 1.20
N GLU A 89 8.78 -1.28 -0.01
CA GLU A 89 7.78 -2.28 -0.35
C GLU A 89 8.35 -3.66 -0.02
N MET A 90 7.80 -4.32 1.01
CA MET A 90 8.35 -5.61 1.42
C MET A 90 8.31 -6.66 0.29
N ALA A 91 7.37 -6.52 -0.65
CA ALA A 91 7.23 -7.41 -1.79
C ALA A 91 8.46 -7.42 -2.71
N GLN A 92 9.22 -6.31 -2.75
CA GLN A 92 10.45 -6.20 -3.55
C GLN A 92 11.54 -7.18 -3.10
N ALA A 93 11.54 -7.56 -1.82
CA ALA A 93 12.51 -8.50 -1.26
C ALA A 93 11.88 -9.83 -0.83
N SER A 94 10.62 -9.80 -0.41
CA SER A 94 9.93 -10.89 0.29
C SER A 94 8.54 -11.16 -0.30
N GLY A 95 8.33 -10.79 -1.57
CA GLY A 95 7.04 -10.84 -2.25
C GLY A 95 6.71 -12.16 -2.93
N ILE A 96 5.41 -12.41 -3.09
CA ILE A 96 4.83 -13.61 -3.69
C ILE A 96 5.10 -13.72 -5.20
N GLN A 97 5.33 -12.59 -5.88
CA GLN A 97 5.72 -12.53 -7.29
C GLN A 97 7.14 -13.06 -7.53
N LEU A 98 7.99 -13.07 -6.49
CA LEU A 98 9.35 -13.62 -6.56
C LEU A 98 9.38 -15.15 -6.48
N VAL A 99 8.23 -15.80 -6.22
CA VAL A 99 8.14 -17.24 -6.00
C VAL A 99 7.12 -17.84 -6.97
N PRO A 100 7.54 -18.73 -7.89
CA PRO A 100 6.63 -19.46 -8.76
C PRO A 100 5.54 -20.17 -7.94
N PRO A 101 4.28 -20.25 -8.42
CA PRO A 101 3.19 -20.88 -7.67
C PRO A 101 3.49 -22.30 -7.16
N SER A 102 4.26 -23.09 -7.93
CA SER A 102 4.68 -24.46 -7.59
C SER A 102 5.72 -24.54 -6.46
N GLU A 103 6.41 -23.44 -6.18
CA GLU A 103 7.50 -23.37 -5.20
C GLU A 103 7.10 -22.60 -3.93
N ARG A 104 5.85 -22.11 -3.86
CA ARG A 104 5.37 -21.34 -2.71
C ARG A 104 5.39 -22.17 -1.44
N ASP A 105 6.16 -21.70 -0.47
CA ASP A 105 6.33 -22.34 0.84
C ASP A 105 6.21 -21.31 1.97
N ALA A 106 5.00 -21.15 2.49
CA ALA A 106 4.72 -20.30 3.65
C ALA A 106 5.45 -20.75 4.93
N CYS A 107 5.87 -22.01 5.02
CA CYS A 107 6.45 -22.59 6.23
C CYS A 107 7.91 -22.20 6.42
N HIS A 108 8.65 -22.10 5.32
CA HIS A 108 10.11 -21.87 5.32
C HIS A 108 10.51 -20.50 4.76
N SER A 109 9.59 -19.78 4.13
CA SER A 109 9.89 -18.47 3.54
C SER A 109 10.24 -17.41 4.60
N THR A 110 11.10 -16.46 4.23
CA THR A 110 11.70 -15.48 5.15
C THR A 110 11.56 -14.04 4.71
N THR A 111 11.41 -13.14 5.69
CA THR A 111 11.41 -11.68 5.53
C THR A 111 12.82 -11.06 5.63
N PHE A 112 13.88 -11.86 5.65
CA PHE A 112 15.27 -11.39 5.85
C PHE A 112 15.69 -10.28 4.89
N GLY A 113 15.38 -10.42 3.59
CA GLY A 113 15.68 -9.38 2.60
C GLY A 113 15.00 -8.04 2.87
N THR A 114 13.78 -8.05 3.45
CA THR A 114 13.11 -6.81 3.86
C THR A 114 13.91 -6.10 4.96
N GLY A 115 14.46 -6.83 5.93
CA GLY A 115 15.35 -6.25 6.93
C GLY A 115 16.66 -5.72 6.34
N GLN A 116 17.20 -6.36 5.29
CA GLN A 116 18.37 -5.84 4.57
C GLN A 116 18.08 -4.52 3.81
N LEU A 117 16.85 -4.33 3.32
CA LEU A 117 16.42 -3.04 2.77
C LEU A 117 16.31 -1.97 3.86
N ILE A 118 15.81 -2.32 5.06
CA ILE A 118 15.78 -1.41 6.20
C ILE A 118 17.20 -0.98 6.57
N LEU A 119 18.15 -1.91 6.66
CA LEU A 119 19.55 -1.58 6.90
C LEU A 119 20.10 -0.62 5.83
N ASP A 120 19.79 -0.85 4.55
CA ASP A 120 20.22 0.03 3.47
C ASP A 120 19.65 1.45 3.58
N ALA A 121 18.39 1.56 3.99
CA ALA A 121 17.73 2.83 4.27
C ALA A 121 18.37 3.55 5.48
N LEU A 122 18.69 2.81 6.54
CA LEU A 122 19.38 3.36 7.71
C LEU A 122 20.80 3.83 7.35
N ASP A 123 21.51 3.10 6.50
CA ASP A 123 22.83 3.48 5.97
C ASP A 123 22.75 4.74 5.10
N ALA A 124 21.63 4.95 4.39
CA ALA A 124 21.32 6.18 3.67
C ALA A 124 21.07 7.39 4.59
N GLY A 125 20.89 7.15 5.89
CA GLY A 125 20.54 8.16 6.88
C GLY A 125 19.04 8.45 6.97
N ALA A 126 18.18 7.48 6.62
CA ALA A 126 16.74 7.58 6.82
C ALA A 126 16.41 7.91 8.29
N LYS A 127 15.46 8.82 8.48
CA LYS A 127 14.85 9.15 9.78
C LYS A 127 13.43 8.63 9.90
N ASP A 128 12.82 8.40 8.76
CA ASP A 128 11.50 7.84 8.59
C ASP A 128 11.58 6.67 7.63
N ILE A 129 10.98 5.55 8.01
CA ILE A 129 10.85 4.38 7.14
C ILE A 129 9.36 4.04 7.05
N ILE A 130 8.83 4.18 5.84
CA ILE A 130 7.47 3.78 5.50
C ILE A 130 7.57 2.38 4.90
N LEU A 131 7.00 1.41 5.62
CA LEU A 131 6.99 0.01 5.22
C LEU A 131 5.60 -0.35 4.70
N THR A 132 5.51 -0.69 3.41
CA THR A 132 4.28 -1.21 2.83
C THR A 132 4.33 -2.74 2.79
N VAL A 133 3.20 -3.39 3.09
CA VAL A 133 3.15 -4.84 3.41
C VAL A 133 2.17 -5.65 2.56
N GLY A 134 1.85 -5.16 1.37
CA GLY A 134 1.12 -5.93 0.35
C GLY A 134 1.98 -7.04 -0.26
N GLY A 135 1.33 -8.09 -0.77
CA GLY A 135 1.97 -9.05 -1.69
C GLY A 135 3.05 -9.97 -1.09
N SER A 136 3.08 -10.20 0.23
CA SER A 136 4.09 -11.06 0.88
C SER A 136 4.03 -12.54 0.45
N ALA A 137 5.19 -13.19 0.30
CA ALA A 137 5.31 -14.65 0.19
C ALA A 137 5.35 -15.36 1.56
N THR A 138 5.56 -14.60 2.64
CA THR A 138 6.06 -15.10 3.92
C THR A 138 4.99 -15.31 4.98
N ASN A 139 5.25 -16.20 5.93
CA ASN A 139 4.45 -16.37 7.16
C ASN A 139 5.33 -16.59 8.40
N ASP A 140 6.45 -15.88 8.46
CA ASP A 140 7.51 -16.03 9.46
C ASP A 140 7.39 -15.06 10.67
N GLY A 141 6.25 -14.38 10.81
CA GLY A 141 6.05 -13.40 11.87
C GLY A 141 6.95 -12.16 11.76
N GLY A 142 7.61 -11.93 10.62
CA GLY A 142 8.62 -10.87 10.48
C GLY A 142 9.96 -11.19 11.14
N THR A 143 10.18 -12.42 11.59
CA THR A 143 11.40 -12.77 12.32
C THR A 143 12.66 -12.80 11.44
N GLY A 144 12.52 -13.04 10.13
CA GLY A 144 13.60 -12.83 9.17
C GLY A 144 14.07 -11.38 9.16
N LEU A 145 13.14 -10.42 9.10
CA LEU A 145 13.44 -8.99 9.19
C LEU A 145 14.16 -8.66 10.49
N LEU A 146 13.67 -9.15 11.64
CA LEU A 146 14.31 -8.90 12.93
C LEU A 146 15.74 -9.47 12.97
N SER A 147 15.94 -10.66 12.39
CA SER A 147 17.25 -11.30 12.32
C SER A 147 18.25 -10.50 11.49
N ALA A 148 17.80 -9.96 10.34
CA ALA A 148 18.64 -9.07 9.53
C ALA A 148 19.05 -7.80 10.29
N LEU A 149 18.18 -7.30 11.19
CA LEU A 149 18.48 -6.17 12.07
C LEU A 149 19.29 -6.54 13.32
N GLY A 150 19.74 -7.79 13.46
CA GLY A 150 20.64 -8.23 14.54
C GLY A 150 19.98 -8.95 15.71
N ALA A 151 18.68 -9.25 15.63
CA ALA A 151 18.04 -10.13 16.61
C ALA A 151 18.51 -11.58 16.42
N VAL A 152 18.64 -12.33 17.50
CA VAL A 152 18.97 -13.77 17.45
C VAL A 152 17.84 -14.56 18.08
N LEU A 153 17.23 -15.45 17.29
CA LEU A 153 16.15 -16.32 17.74
C LEU A 153 16.72 -17.70 18.09
N LEU A 154 16.54 -18.12 19.34
CA LEU A 154 17.18 -19.30 19.91
C LEU A 154 16.16 -20.35 20.35
N ASP A 155 16.47 -21.62 20.11
CA ASP A 155 15.74 -22.76 20.66
C ASP A 155 16.10 -23.03 22.14
N ALA A 156 15.47 -24.05 22.74
CA ALA A 156 15.72 -24.44 24.13
C ALA A 156 17.17 -24.90 24.39
N ASN A 157 17.91 -25.28 23.35
CA ASN A 157 19.31 -25.70 23.40
C ASN A 157 20.28 -24.55 23.09
N GLN A 158 19.80 -23.30 23.04
CA GLN A 158 20.59 -22.11 22.68
C GLN A 158 21.16 -22.18 21.25
N LYS A 159 20.51 -22.91 20.34
CA LYS A 159 20.85 -22.91 18.91
C LYS A 159 20.00 -21.91 18.16
N VAL A 160 20.60 -21.25 17.17
CA VAL A 160 19.88 -20.33 16.28
C VAL A 160 18.84 -21.11 15.49
N LEU A 161 17.60 -20.60 15.48
CA LEU A 161 16.52 -21.18 14.70
C LEU A 161 16.78 -21.01 13.19
N PRO A 162 16.38 -22.00 12.37
CA PRO A 162 16.32 -21.80 10.92
C PRO A 162 15.24 -20.75 10.58
N ALA A 163 15.31 -20.22 9.37
CA ALA A 163 14.30 -19.30 8.87
C ALA A 163 12.93 -19.97 8.64
N GLY A 164 11.86 -19.18 8.69
CA GLY A 164 10.49 -19.62 8.39
C GLY A 164 9.56 -19.65 9.59
N GLY A 165 8.26 -19.65 9.32
CA GLY A 165 7.21 -19.59 10.35
C GLY A 165 7.12 -20.84 11.22
N LEU A 166 7.33 -22.04 10.66
CA LEU A 166 7.21 -23.27 11.45
C LEU A 166 8.35 -23.43 12.46
N ALA A 167 9.52 -22.84 12.18
CA ALA A 167 10.66 -22.85 13.11
C ALA A 167 10.31 -22.17 14.44
N LEU A 168 9.36 -21.23 14.43
CA LEU A 168 8.92 -20.51 15.63
C LEU A 168 8.28 -21.42 16.67
N SER A 169 7.77 -22.60 16.30
CA SER A 169 7.28 -23.60 17.28
C SER A 169 8.35 -24.05 18.28
N HIS A 170 9.63 -23.88 17.94
CA HIS A 170 10.77 -24.24 18.79
C HIS A 170 11.42 -23.04 19.48
N LEU A 171 10.87 -21.83 19.31
CA LEU A 171 11.44 -20.60 19.88
C LEU A 171 11.43 -20.64 21.40
N SER A 172 12.58 -20.42 22.03
CA SER A 172 12.70 -20.35 23.47
C SER A 172 13.09 -18.95 23.95
N LYS A 173 13.96 -18.26 23.20
CA LYS A 173 14.49 -16.95 23.58
C LYS A 173 14.73 -16.09 22.34
N ILE A 174 14.47 -14.79 22.47
CA ILE A 174 14.89 -13.77 21.50
C ILE A 174 15.95 -12.92 22.20
N ASP A 175 17.12 -12.79 21.57
CA ASP A 175 18.22 -11.96 22.02
C ASP A 175 18.33 -10.71 21.15
N LEU A 176 18.27 -9.53 21.78
CA LEU A 176 18.35 -8.23 21.12
C LEU A 176 19.67 -7.50 21.40
N THR A 177 20.68 -8.18 21.96
CA THR A 177 21.96 -7.57 22.36
C THR A 177 22.67 -6.86 21.20
N HIS A 178 22.52 -7.37 19.98
CA HIS A 178 23.11 -6.80 18.76
C HIS A 178 22.08 -6.19 17.81
N PHE A 179 20.88 -5.90 18.30
CA PHE A 179 19.85 -5.25 17.51
C PHE A 179 20.29 -3.84 17.12
N ASP A 180 20.04 -3.44 15.88
CA ASP A 180 20.54 -2.17 15.33
C ASP A 180 20.06 -0.96 16.15
N SER A 181 21.00 -0.31 16.83
CA SER A 181 20.71 0.82 17.73
C SER A 181 20.06 2.02 17.04
N ARG A 182 20.11 2.12 15.70
CA ARG A 182 19.45 3.21 14.96
C ARG A 182 17.94 3.08 14.96
N ILE A 183 17.39 1.88 15.18
CA ILE A 183 15.94 1.62 15.20
C ILE A 183 15.24 2.51 16.22
N GLN A 184 15.83 2.71 17.41
CA GLN A 184 15.25 3.55 18.46
C GLN A 184 15.14 5.05 18.10
N HIS A 185 15.84 5.48 17.05
CA HIS A 185 15.88 6.87 16.59
C HIS A 185 15.26 7.07 15.20
N THR A 186 14.67 6.01 14.65
CA THR A 186 14.00 6.01 13.35
C THR A 186 12.51 5.82 13.57
N ARG A 187 11.70 6.67 12.95
CA ARG A 187 10.25 6.50 12.98
C ARG A 187 9.85 5.47 11.92
N PHE A 188 9.09 4.47 12.33
CA PHE A 188 8.56 3.47 11.43
C PHE A 188 7.07 3.68 11.25
N LEU A 189 6.62 3.60 10.01
CA LEU A 189 5.21 3.65 9.66
C LEU A 189 4.87 2.42 8.83
N LEU A 190 3.98 1.58 9.37
CA LEU A 190 3.40 0.45 8.67
C LEU A 190 2.17 0.94 7.88
N ALA A 191 2.29 0.92 6.56
CA ALA A 191 1.21 1.25 5.63
C ALA A 191 0.53 -0.04 5.13
N ALA A 192 -0.69 -0.29 5.58
CA ALA A 192 -1.48 -1.43 5.14
C ALA A 192 -2.99 -1.19 5.30
N ASP A 193 -3.78 -1.84 4.45
CA ASP A 193 -5.25 -1.76 4.51
C ASP A 193 -5.88 -2.97 5.21
N VAL A 194 -5.09 -4.00 5.51
CA VAL A 194 -5.54 -5.17 6.26
C VAL A 194 -5.48 -4.90 7.76
N THR A 195 -6.58 -5.19 8.45
CA THR A 195 -6.71 -5.00 9.91
C THR A 195 -6.65 -6.31 10.69
N ASN A 196 -6.42 -7.44 10.01
CA ASN A 196 -6.34 -8.76 10.60
C ASN A 196 -5.37 -8.82 11.81
N PRO A 197 -5.75 -9.48 12.92
CA PRO A 197 -4.85 -9.75 14.03
C PRO A 197 -3.77 -10.76 13.63
N LEU A 198 -2.80 -11.01 14.50
CA LEU A 198 -1.72 -11.95 14.23
C LEU A 198 -2.24 -13.39 14.06
N CYS A 199 -3.11 -13.84 14.98
CA CYS A 199 -3.53 -15.24 15.12
C CYS A 199 -5.05 -15.41 15.06
N GLY A 200 -5.50 -16.67 15.02
CA GLY A 200 -6.91 -17.07 15.09
C GLY A 200 -7.59 -17.13 13.72
N PRO A 201 -8.92 -17.35 13.67
CA PRO A 201 -9.65 -17.58 12.42
C PRO A 201 -9.54 -16.43 11.41
N ASN A 202 -9.35 -15.20 11.91
CA ASN A 202 -9.14 -14.01 11.10
C ASN A 202 -7.65 -13.59 11.04
N GLY A 203 -6.75 -14.44 11.54
CA GLY A 203 -5.33 -14.17 11.67
C GLY A 203 -4.53 -14.38 10.38
N ALA A 204 -3.23 -14.11 10.46
CA ALA A 204 -2.32 -14.11 9.33
C ALA A 204 -2.32 -15.45 8.56
N SER A 205 -2.13 -16.55 9.30
CA SER A 205 -2.01 -17.90 8.73
C SER A 205 -3.33 -18.36 8.10
N HIS A 206 -4.45 -18.11 8.77
CA HIS A 206 -5.77 -18.54 8.31
C HIS A 206 -6.23 -17.82 7.05
N ILE A 207 -6.07 -16.50 7.01
CA ILE A 207 -6.58 -15.67 5.90
C ILE A 207 -5.62 -15.67 4.72
N PHE A 208 -4.30 -15.59 4.96
CA PHE A 208 -3.32 -15.37 3.90
C PHE A 208 -2.35 -16.54 3.67
N GLY A 209 -2.33 -17.55 4.55
CA GLY A 209 -1.48 -18.74 4.40
C GLY A 209 -1.78 -19.56 3.13
N PRO A 210 -3.06 -19.85 2.78
CA PRO A 210 -3.39 -20.70 1.64
C PRO A 210 -2.83 -20.20 0.30
N GLN A 211 -2.95 -18.90 0.00
CA GLN A 211 -2.41 -18.32 -1.22
C GLN A 211 -0.87 -18.35 -1.30
N LYS A 212 -0.20 -18.48 -0.15
CA LYS A 212 1.26 -18.62 0.01
C LYS A 212 1.73 -20.08 0.03
N GLY A 213 0.86 -21.03 -0.30
CA GLY A 213 1.19 -22.45 -0.40
C GLY A 213 0.99 -23.27 0.88
N ALA A 214 0.38 -22.71 1.93
CA ALA A 214 0.08 -23.48 3.15
C ALA A 214 -1.15 -24.40 2.95
N SER A 215 -0.98 -25.69 3.21
CA SER A 215 -2.09 -26.63 3.36
C SER A 215 -2.92 -26.33 4.63
N PRO A 216 -4.18 -26.82 4.74
CA PRO A 216 -5.00 -26.62 5.94
C PRO A 216 -4.32 -27.06 7.25
N ALA A 217 -3.53 -28.14 7.22
CA ALA A 217 -2.77 -28.60 8.39
C ALA A 217 -1.60 -27.64 8.72
N GLN A 218 -0.88 -27.17 7.71
CA GLN A 218 0.20 -26.18 7.89
C GLN A 218 -0.34 -24.84 8.40
N VAL A 219 -1.52 -24.42 7.98
CA VAL A 219 -2.18 -23.20 8.49
C VAL A 219 -2.35 -23.28 10.01
N GLN A 220 -2.83 -24.41 10.55
CA GLN A 220 -2.98 -24.58 12.00
C GLN A 220 -1.64 -24.56 12.73
N LEU A 221 -0.63 -25.23 12.17
CA LEU A 221 0.72 -25.25 12.75
C LEU A 221 1.36 -23.85 12.74
N LEU A 222 1.20 -23.09 11.66
CA LEU A 222 1.69 -21.72 11.53
C LEU A 222 0.98 -20.77 12.49
N ASP A 223 -0.34 -20.88 12.64
CA ASP A 223 -1.09 -20.07 13.61
C ASP A 223 -0.60 -20.31 15.05
N ALA A 224 -0.41 -21.57 15.43
CA ALA A 224 0.13 -21.95 16.74
C ALA A 224 1.58 -21.46 16.92
N ALA A 225 2.41 -21.54 15.89
CA ALA A 225 3.79 -21.06 15.92
C ALA A 225 3.86 -19.53 16.07
N LEU A 226 2.98 -18.78 15.40
CA LEU A 226 2.85 -17.33 15.57
C LEU A 226 2.34 -16.95 16.97
N ALA A 227 1.39 -17.71 17.51
CA ALA A 227 0.90 -17.50 18.87
C ALA A 227 2.02 -17.70 19.90
N HIS A 228 2.82 -18.75 19.74
CA HIS A 228 3.99 -19.02 20.57
C HIS A 228 5.07 -17.93 20.44
N PHE A 229 5.31 -17.43 19.22
CA PHE A 229 6.20 -16.29 19.01
C PHE A 229 5.71 -15.03 19.75
N ALA A 230 4.41 -14.75 19.72
CA ALA A 230 3.84 -13.65 20.48
C ALA A 230 3.97 -13.84 22.00
N ASP A 231 3.82 -15.07 22.51
CA ASP A 231 4.01 -15.37 23.94
C ASP A 231 5.46 -15.15 24.40
N VAL A 232 6.44 -15.55 23.59
CA VAL A 232 7.86 -15.29 23.86
C VAL A 232 8.15 -13.78 23.79
N SER A 233 7.57 -13.10 22.81
CA SER A 233 7.70 -11.64 22.65
C SER A 233 7.12 -10.88 23.85
N LEU A 234 5.95 -11.27 24.35
CA LEU A 234 5.31 -10.67 25.53
C LEU A 234 6.21 -10.79 26.76
N LYS A 235 6.84 -11.95 26.98
CA LYS A 235 7.77 -12.15 28.11
C LYS A 235 9.00 -11.24 28.01
N LEU A 236 9.49 -10.98 26.80
CA LEU A 236 10.66 -10.12 26.56
C LEU A 236 10.32 -8.63 26.65
N LEU A 237 9.23 -8.20 26.02
CA LEU A 237 8.89 -6.79 25.82
C LEU A 237 8.00 -6.23 26.94
N GLY A 238 7.28 -7.10 27.67
CA GLY A 238 6.35 -6.70 28.73
C GLY A 238 5.00 -6.17 28.23
N PHE A 239 4.76 -6.21 26.93
CA PHE A 239 3.49 -5.84 26.30
C PHE A 239 3.17 -6.76 25.12
N ASP A 240 1.90 -6.78 24.71
CA ASP A 240 1.41 -7.61 23.61
C ASP A 240 0.67 -6.75 22.59
N LYS A 241 0.98 -6.95 21.31
CA LYS A 241 0.31 -6.28 20.19
C LYS A 241 -0.37 -7.27 19.23
N ARG A 242 -0.49 -8.56 19.58
CA ARG A 242 -0.97 -9.60 18.66
C ARG A 242 -2.38 -9.34 18.14
N ASP A 243 -3.24 -8.73 18.95
CA ASP A 243 -4.65 -8.46 18.63
C ASP A 243 -4.88 -7.07 18.03
N GLU A 244 -3.85 -6.24 17.93
CA GLU A 244 -4.00 -4.93 17.33
C GLU A 244 -4.22 -5.02 15.81
N ALA A 245 -4.97 -4.05 15.27
CA ALA A 245 -5.23 -3.97 13.84
C ALA A 245 -3.92 -3.95 13.04
N GLY A 246 -3.85 -4.81 12.02
CA GLY A 246 -2.71 -4.93 11.11
C GLY A 246 -1.56 -5.80 11.63
N SER A 247 -1.66 -6.37 12.82
CA SER A 247 -0.61 -7.27 13.35
C SER A 247 -0.43 -8.54 12.53
N GLY A 248 -1.48 -9.02 11.85
CA GLY A 248 -1.40 -10.15 10.92
C GLY A 248 -0.90 -9.79 9.52
N ALA A 249 -0.68 -8.51 9.23
CA ALA A 249 -0.25 -8.07 7.90
C ALA A 249 1.08 -8.74 7.49
N ALA A 250 1.17 -9.12 6.21
CA ALA A 250 2.31 -9.81 5.63
C ALA A 250 2.82 -11.03 6.45
N GLY A 251 1.90 -11.89 6.92
CA GLY A 251 2.31 -13.12 7.61
C GLY A 251 2.85 -12.89 9.02
N GLY A 252 2.38 -11.83 9.69
CA GLY A 252 2.82 -11.42 11.01
C GLY A 252 3.98 -10.43 11.04
N LEU A 253 4.48 -9.99 9.87
CA LEU A 253 5.45 -8.88 9.82
C LEU A 253 4.89 -7.61 10.47
N GLY A 254 3.58 -7.36 10.36
CA GLY A 254 2.94 -6.23 11.04
C GLY A 254 3.14 -6.27 12.55
N PHE A 255 2.99 -7.43 13.18
CA PHE A 255 3.28 -7.62 14.61
C PHE A 255 4.74 -7.32 14.94
N ALA A 256 5.69 -7.80 14.14
CA ALA A 256 7.11 -7.50 14.33
C ALA A 256 7.42 -6.01 14.20
N ALA A 257 6.89 -5.35 13.17
CA ALA A 257 7.07 -3.91 12.95
C ALA A 257 6.53 -3.11 14.16
N LYS A 258 5.33 -3.43 14.64
CA LYS A 258 4.69 -2.71 15.75
C LYS A 258 5.36 -3.00 17.10
N SER A 259 5.85 -4.22 17.32
CA SER A 259 6.41 -4.63 18.61
C SER A 259 7.90 -4.31 18.77
N TYR A 260 8.70 -4.47 17.70
CA TYR A 260 10.15 -4.34 17.77
C TYR A 260 10.69 -3.07 17.10
N LEU A 261 9.98 -2.51 16.11
CA LEU A 261 10.35 -1.25 15.47
C LEU A 261 9.53 -0.06 15.99
N ASN A 262 8.59 -0.33 16.91
CA ASN A 262 7.61 0.64 17.39
C ASN A 262 6.90 1.38 16.24
N ALA A 263 6.54 0.63 15.18
CA ALA A 263 5.90 1.22 14.01
C ALA A 263 4.48 1.68 14.31
N ASP A 264 4.16 2.90 13.88
CA ASP A 264 2.78 3.38 13.80
C ASP A 264 2.05 2.63 12.67
N PHE A 265 0.72 2.55 12.75
CA PHE A 265 -0.11 1.92 11.74
C PHE A 265 -1.04 2.94 11.09
N LYS A 266 -1.01 3.03 9.76
CA LYS A 266 -1.94 3.87 8.98
C LYS A 266 -2.36 3.13 7.70
N ALA A 267 -3.57 3.42 7.24
CA ALA A 267 -4.02 3.02 5.91
C ALA A 267 -3.12 3.66 4.84
N GLY A 268 -2.76 2.91 3.79
CA GLY A 268 -1.75 3.38 2.83
C GLY A 268 -2.20 4.62 2.07
N VAL A 269 -3.49 4.71 1.73
CA VAL A 269 -4.07 5.91 1.11
C VAL A 269 -3.84 7.18 1.93
N LYS A 270 -3.89 7.10 3.27
CA LYS A 270 -3.64 8.25 4.13
C LYS A 270 -2.17 8.66 4.10
N VAL A 271 -1.27 7.68 4.08
CA VAL A 271 0.18 7.93 3.99
C VAL A 271 0.50 8.65 2.69
N VAL A 272 -0.03 8.16 1.56
CA VAL A 272 0.18 8.78 0.25
C VAL A 272 -0.45 10.18 0.20
N ALA A 273 -1.64 10.37 0.78
CA ALA A 273 -2.29 11.68 0.85
C ALA A 273 -1.46 12.70 1.64
N GLU A 274 -0.88 12.30 2.78
CA GLU A 274 -0.01 13.14 3.60
C GLU A 274 1.27 13.52 2.83
N LEU A 275 1.93 12.54 2.20
CA LEU A 275 3.14 12.78 1.40
C LEU A 275 2.88 13.71 0.21
N ASN A 276 1.74 13.53 -0.46
CA ASN A 276 1.31 14.39 -1.56
C ASN A 276 0.74 15.74 -1.10
N GLN A 277 0.60 15.99 0.20
CA GLN A 277 -0.08 17.17 0.75
C GLN A 277 -1.48 17.37 0.14
N LEU A 278 -2.20 16.28 -0.08
CA LEU A 278 -3.45 16.26 -0.83
C LEU A 278 -4.50 17.18 -0.21
N GLU A 279 -4.66 17.13 1.12
CA GLU A 279 -5.64 17.96 1.83
C GLU A 279 -5.39 19.45 1.62
N HIS A 280 -4.14 19.90 1.74
CA HIS A 280 -3.77 21.29 1.49
C HIS A 280 -4.12 21.70 0.05
N LYS A 281 -3.85 20.83 -0.93
CA LYS A 281 -4.15 21.09 -2.35
C LYS A 281 -5.66 21.13 -2.63
N ILE A 282 -6.45 20.33 -1.91
CA ILE A 282 -7.91 20.25 -2.04
C ILE A 282 -8.62 21.44 -1.40
N SER A 283 -8.12 21.98 -0.28
CA SER A 283 -8.83 22.98 0.55
C SER A 283 -9.36 24.22 -0.18
N ASN A 284 -8.80 24.54 -1.34
CA ASN A 284 -9.14 25.67 -2.20
C ASN A 284 -9.41 25.26 -3.66
N ALA A 285 -9.71 23.99 -3.92
CA ALA A 285 -10.04 23.50 -5.25
C ALA A 285 -11.53 23.69 -5.57
N ASP A 286 -11.85 23.90 -6.85
CA ASP A 286 -13.23 23.92 -7.34
C ASP A 286 -13.76 22.51 -7.59
N TRP A 287 -12.87 21.60 -8.00
CA TRP A 287 -13.19 20.20 -8.30
C TRP A 287 -12.06 19.27 -7.89
N VAL A 288 -12.44 18.06 -7.47
CA VAL A 288 -11.53 16.91 -7.38
C VAL A 288 -11.95 15.89 -8.44
N ILE A 289 -10.98 15.41 -9.22
CA ILE A 289 -11.19 14.28 -10.13
C ILE A 289 -10.30 13.14 -9.68
N THR A 290 -10.88 11.96 -9.47
CA THR A 290 -10.17 10.75 -9.06
C THR A 290 -10.65 9.57 -9.89
N GLY A 291 -10.07 8.40 -9.68
CA GLY A 291 -10.37 7.22 -10.48
C GLY A 291 -9.58 6.01 -10.03
N GLU A 292 -10.07 4.82 -10.39
CA GLU A 292 -9.36 3.56 -10.25
C GLU A 292 -9.86 2.57 -11.32
N GLY A 293 -9.13 1.48 -11.55
CA GLY A 293 -9.49 0.51 -12.59
C GLY A 293 -10.88 -0.11 -12.42
N LYS A 294 -11.28 -0.41 -11.18
CA LYS A 294 -12.60 -0.96 -10.86
C LYS A 294 -13.18 -0.27 -9.63
N PHE A 295 -14.25 0.49 -9.82
CA PHE A 295 -14.93 1.22 -8.76
C PHE A 295 -16.16 0.43 -8.31
N ASP A 296 -16.03 -0.30 -7.20
CA ASP A 296 -17.08 -1.18 -6.66
C ASP A 296 -17.19 -1.09 -5.13
N GLN A 297 -18.05 -1.91 -4.52
CA GLN A 297 -18.23 -1.96 -3.07
C GLN A 297 -16.93 -2.14 -2.27
N GLN A 298 -15.89 -2.79 -2.81
CA GLN A 298 -14.62 -2.94 -2.10
C GLN A 298 -13.88 -1.61 -1.92
N THR A 299 -14.22 -0.60 -2.71
CA THR A 299 -13.71 0.76 -2.56
C THR A 299 -14.12 1.37 -1.23
N LEU A 300 -15.33 1.04 -0.73
CA LEU A 300 -15.82 1.47 0.58
C LEU A 300 -14.95 0.97 1.73
N SER A 301 -14.17 -0.10 1.51
CA SER A 301 -13.25 -0.64 2.51
C SER A 301 -12.02 0.25 2.75
N GLY A 302 -11.99 1.47 2.20
CA GLY A 302 -10.96 2.47 2.50
C GLY A 302 -9.89 2.62 1.42
N LYS A 303 -10.18 2.25 0.17
CA LYS A 303 -9.25 2.41 -0.97
C LYS A 303 -9.08 3.87 -1.39
N THR A 304 -8.25 4.10 -2.41
CA THR A 304 -7.88 5.42 -2.94
C THR A 304 -9.06 6.36 -3.14
N VAL A 305 -10.08 5.98 -3.92
CA VAL A 305 -11.21 6.87 -4.23
C VAL A 305 -11.97 7.28 -2.97
N PHE A 306 -12.18 6.35 -2.03
CA PHE A 306 -12.81 6.65 -0.75
C PHE A 306 -11.97 7.61 0.09
N GLY A 307 -10.65 7.38 0.19
CA GLY A 307 -9.76 8.27 0.94
C GLY A 307 -9.76 9.70 0.38
N VAL A 308 -9.69 9.83 -0.95
CA VAL A 308 -9.76 11.13 -1.64
C VAL A 308 -11.12 11.80 -1.42
N SER A 309 -12.22 11.04 -1.53
CA SER A 309 -13.56 11.60 -1.39
C SER A 309 -13.86 12.08 0.03
N GLN A 310 -13.34 11.40 1.06
CA GLN A 310 -13.47 11.84 2.45
C GLN A 310 -12.74 13.17 2.69
N ILE A 311 -11.52 13.33 2.15
CA ILE A 311 -10.77 14.58 2.27
C ILE A 311 -11.52 15.71 1.54
N ALA A 312 -11.97 15.48 0.31
CA ALA A 312 -12.74 16.47 -0.46
C ALA A 312 -14.05 16.88 0.24
N LYS A 313 -14.79 15.89 0.78
CA LYS A 313 -16.04 16.13 1.52
C LYS A 313 -15.82 17.01 2.74
N ALA A 314 -14.73 16.83 3.48
CA ALA A 314 -14.39 17.66 4.64
C ALA A 314 -14.18 19.14 4.28
N HIS A 315 -13.77 19.42 3.04
CA HIS A 315 -13.57 20.77 2.49
C HIS A 315 -14.73 21.24 1.59
N ASN A 316 -15.82 20.48 1.51
CA ASN A 316 -16.99 20.76 0.67
C ASN A 316 -16.65 20.91 -0.83
N VAL A 317 -15.63 20.18 -1.30
CA VAL A 317 -15.23 20.18 -2.71
C VAL A 317 -15.89 19.00 -3.44
N PRO A 318 -16.58 19.22 -4.58
CA PRO A 318 -17.22 18.15 -5.32
C PRO A 318 -16.21 17.20 -5.98
N VAL A 319 -16.55 15.92 -6.01
CA VAL A 319 -15.68 14.83 -6.48
C VAL A 319 -16.30 14.12 -7.68
N ILE A 320 -15.53 14.03 -8.76
CA ILE A 320 -15.89 13.26 -9.95
C ILE A 320 -14.98 12.03 -10.01
N VAL A 321 -15.59 10.84 -10.13
CA VAL A 321 -14.89 9.58 -10.30
C VAL A 321 -14.92 9.18 -11.77
N ILE A 322 -13.76 8.86 -12.33
CA ILE A 322 -13.60 8.26 -13.65
C ILE A 322 -13.00 6.88 -13.43
N ALA A 323 -13.76 5.82 -13.69
CA ALA A 323 -13.37 4.45 -13.40
C ALA A 323 -13.26 3.60 -14.67
N GLY A 324 -12.34 2.64 -14.69
CA GLY A 324 -12.24 1.67 -15.79
C GLY A 324 -13.53 0.86 -15.94
N THR A 325 -14.14 0.49 -14.82
CA THR A 325 -15.49 -0.10 -14.77
C THR A 325 -16.19 0.29 -13.48
N LEU A 326 -17.49 0.55 -13.55
CA LEU A 326 -18.37 0.70 -12.39
C LEU A 326 -18.91 -0.68 -12.03
N GLY A 327 -18.56 -1.18 -10.84
CA GLY A 327 -18.99 -2.49 -10.35
C GLY A 327 -20.31 -2.44 -9.59
N GLU A 328 -20.65 -3.54 -8.92
CA GLU A 328 -21.86 -3.63 -8.10
C GLU A 328 -21.81 -2.62 -6.94
N ASP A 329 -22.98 -2.03 -6.64
CA ASP A 329 -23.24 -1.13 -5.50
C ASP A 329 -22.30 0.07 -5.35
N TYR A 330 -21.61 0.48 -6.43
CA TYR A 330 -20.74 1.66 -6.41
C TYR A 330 -21.48 2.94 -5.99
N GLN A 331 -22.80 3.01 -6.22
CA GLN A 331 -23.65 4.17 -5.90
C GLN A 331 -23.65 4.49 -4.39
N ALA A 332 -23.36 3.52 -3.53
CA ALA A 332 -23.21 3.76 -2.09
C ALA A 332 -22.13 4.81 -1.77
N LEU A 333 -21.13 4.98 -2.63
CA LEU A 333 -20.06 5.98 -2.44
C LEU A 333 -20.54 7.43 -2.60
N TYR A 334 -21.74 7.68 -3.14
CA TYR A 334 -22.33 9.02 -3.16
C TYR A 334 -22.57 9.58 -1.75
N GLU A 335 -22.93 8.74 -0.79
CA GLU A 335 -23.08 9.14 0.62
C GLU A 335 -21.71 9.47 1.26
N HIS A 336 -20.62 9.02 0.64
CA HIS A 336 -19.25 9.17 1.09
C HIS A 336 -18.44 10.25 0.35
N GLY A 337 -19.14 11.20 -0.30
CA GLY A 337 -18.53 12.41 -0.85
C GLY A 337 -18.29 12.39 -2.35
N VAL A 338 -18.58 11.27 -3.03
CA VAL A 338 -18.59 11.24 -4.50
C VAL A 338 -19.79 12.03 -5.01
N SER A 339 -19.57 12.94 -5.96
CA SER A 339 -20.64 13.75 -6.58
C SER A 339 -21.15 13.13 -7.87
N ALA A 340 -20.28 12.51 -8.65
CA ALA A 340 -20.64 11.78 -9.87
C ALA A 340 -19.58 10.70 -10.17
N ALA A 341 -20.00 9.61 -10.83
CA ALA A 341 -19.09 8.55 -11.26
C ALA A 341 -19.38 8.14 -12.71
N PHE A 342 -18.33 7.90 -13.49
CA PHE A 342 -18.39 7.57 -14.90
C PHE A 342 -17.49 6.39 -15.24
N SER A 343 -17.97 5.51 -16.14
CA SER A 343 -17.13 4.49 -16.78
C SER A 343 -16.41 5.08 -17.99
N LEU A 344 -15.21 4.57 -18.29
CA LEU A 344 -14.42 4.97 -19.45
C LEU A 344 -15.12 4.66 -20.77
N ALA A 345 -15.63 3.43 -20.93
CA ALA A 345 -16.03 2.93 -22.25
C ALA A 345 -17.28 3.65 -22.80
N ASN A 346 -17.22 4.05 -24.07
CA ASN A 346 -18.35 4.64 -24.82
C ASN A 346 -19.35 3.60 -25.35
N GLY A 347 -19.01 2.31 -25.22
CA GLY A 347 -19.80 1.18 -25.68
C GLY A 347 -19.09 -0.14 -25.38
N PRO A 348 -19.61 -1.28 -25.88
CA PRO A 348 -18.98 -2.59 -25.68
C PRO A 348 -17.61 -2.66 -26.36
N ILE A 349 -16.56 -2.91 -25.57
CA ILE A 349 -15.19 -3.13 -26.02
C ILE A 349 -14.58 -4.31 -25.26
N THR A 350 -13.51 -4.91 -25.79
CA THR A 350 -12.77 -5.95 -25.07
C THR A 350 -11.96 -5.32 -23.93
N LEU A 351 -11.68 -6.11 -22.88
CA LEU A 351 -10.85 -5.66 -21.77
C LEU A 351 -9.43 -5.30 -22.24
N GLU A 352 -8.85 -6.12 -23.13
CA GLU A 352 -7.54 -5.87 -23.73
C GLU A 352 -7.49 -4.50 -24.40
N HIS A 353 -8.48 -4.20 -25.26
CA HIS A 353 -8.56 -2.91 -25.93
C HIS A 353 -8.76 -1.76 -24.94
N ALA A 354 -9.61 -1.95 -23.91
CA ALA A 354 -9.81 -0.97 -22.86
C ALA A 354 -8.51 -0.64 -22.10
N CYS A 355 -7.69 -1.67 -21.81
CA CYS A 355 -6.41 -1.50 -21.12
C CYS A 355 -5.35 -0.85 -22.02
N GLU A 356 -5.27 -1.23 -23.29
CA GLU A 356 -4.33 -0.67 -24.28
C GLU A 356 -4.62 0.81 -24.59
N HIS A 357 -5.90 1.16 -24.70
CA HIS A 357 -6.37 2.51 -25.06
C HIS A 357 -6.86 3.33 -23.85
N ALA A 358 -6.53 2.92 -22.63
CA ALA A 358 -7.08 3.53 -21.42
C ALA A 358 -6.86 5.06 -21.35
N ALA A 359 -5.69 5.55 -21.79
CA ALA A 359 -5.37 6.98 -21.74
C ALA A 359 -6.27 7.80 -22.67
N GLU A 360 -6.56 7.28 -23.87
CA GLU A 360 -7.47 7.89 -24.85
C GLU A 360 -8.89 7.91 -24.31
N LEU A 361 -9.36 6.78 -23.75
CA LEU A 361 -10.70 6.68 -23.17
C LEU A 361 -10.88 7.61 -21.95
N ILE A 362 -9.86 7.73 -21.09
CA ILE A 362 -9.83 8.67 -19.97
C ILE A 362 -9.92 10.10 -20.47
N TYR A 363 -9.11 10.45 -21.48
CA TYR A 363 -9.11 11.77 -22.09
C TYR A 363 -10.51 12.13 -22.62
N GLU A 364 -11.09 11.27 -23.47
CA GLU A 364 -12.39 11.49 -24.09
C GLU A 364 -13.50 11.66 -23.04
N ARG A 365 -13.57 10.75 -22.06
CA ARG A 365 -14.56 10.84 -20.99
C ARG A 365 -14.41 12.12 -20.18
N THR A 366 -13.16 12.55 -19.93
CA THR A 366 -12.92 13.80 -19.20
C THR A 366 -13.36 15.02 -20.00
N VAL A 367 -13.15 15.04 -21.33
CA VAL A 367 -13.63 16.11 -22.22
C VAL A 367 -15.15 16.24 -22.15
N ASP A 368 -15.88 15.13 -22.22
CA ASP A 368 -17.35 15.15 -22.17
C ASP A 368 -17.87 15.72 -20.84
N ILE A 369 -17.27 15.29 -19.73
CA ILE A 369 -17.60 15.79 -18.38
C ILE A 369 -17.31 17.30 -18.29
N ALA A 370 -16.13 17.73 -18.76
CA ALA A 370 -15.74 19.13 -18.72
C ALA A 370 -16.68 20.02 -19.56
N ARG A 371 -17.13 19.54 -20.73
CA ARG A 371 -18.14 20.23 -21.57
C ARG A 371 -19.48 20.39 -20.86
N LEU A 372 -19.94 19.34 -20.17
CA LEU A 372 -21.17 19.40 -19.37
C LEU A 372 -21.07 20.49 -18.28
N ILE A 373 -19.93 20.55 -17.58
CA ILE A 373 -19.68 21.57 -16.54
C ILE A 373 -19.63 22.97 -17.16
N GLN A 374 -18.91 23.15 -18.27
CA GLN A 374 -18.84 24.42 -18.99
C GLN A 374 -20.24 24.92 -19.37
N PHE A 375 -21.07 24.07 -19.95
CA PHE A 375 -22.45 24.39 -20.32
C PHE A 375 -23.28 24.83 -19.10
N SER A 376 -23.16 24.10 -17.98
CA SER A 376 -23.90 24.41 -16.75
C SER A 376 -23.52 25.78 -16.15
N GLN A 377 -22.24 26.14 -16.20
CA GLN A 377 -21.72 27.40 -15.67
C GLN A 377 -22.17 28.60 -16.53
N THR A 378 -22.11 28.47 -17.86
CA THR A 378 -22.59 29.52 -18.78
C THR A 378 -24.09 29.75 -18.60
N SER A 379 -24.90 28.69 -18.56
CA SER A 379 -26.36 28.80 -18.39
C SER A 379 -26.77 29.43 -17.05
N LEU A 380 -26.01 29.21 -15.98
CA LEU A 380 -26.26 29.83 -14.67
C LEU A 380 -25.93 31.32 -14.65
N ASN A 381 -24.89 31.74 -15.37
CA ASN A 381 -24.52 33.15 -15.49
C ASN A 381 -25.55 33.92 -16.32
N ASP A 382 -26.03 33.35 -17.42
CA ASP A 382 -27.05 33.96 -18.29
C ASP A 382 -28.43 34.13 -17.63
N LYS A 383 -28.72 33.36 -16.57
CA LYS A 383 -29.97 33.48 -15.79
C LYS A 383 -29.87 34.47 -14.62
N LYS A 384 -28.66 34.90 -14.26
CA LYS A 384 -28.42 35.87 -13.17
C LYS A 384 -28.15 37.29 -13.70
N ALA A 385 -27.76 37.42 -14.96
CA ALA A 385 -27.77 38.68 -15.71
C ALA A 385 -29.20 39.01 -16.17
#